data_AF-A0A9X0D4W2-F1
#
_entry.id   AF-A0A9X0D4W2-F1
#
_cell.length_a   1.000
_cell.length_b   1.000
_cell.length_c   1.000
_cell.angle_alpha   90.00
_cell.angle_beta   90.00
_cell.angle_gamma   90.00
#
_symmetry.space_group_name_H-M   'P 1'
#
loop_
_entity.id
_entity.type
_entity.pdbx_description
1 polymer ?
#
loop_
_entity_poly.entity_id
_entity_poly.type
_entity_poly.pdbx_seq_one_letter_code
_entity_poly.pdbx_strand_id
1 'polypeptide(L)'
;MTQDWAELQIQTTQDYATDSWFFNVFTGGLNHQTTHHLFPGVCQIYYPEITPIVREACKEFGVRYNYKETFFQALGSHIGHLKRLGQQKDEHKFVSSRND
;
A
#
# COMPACT_ATOMS: atom_id res chain seq x y z
N MET A 1 -5.10 20.52 -0.83
CA MET A 1 -6.30 19.70 -1.09
C MET A 1 -6.38 18.68 0.02
N THR A 2 -7.47 18.63 0.77
CA THR A 2 -7.70 17.61 1.81
C THR A 2 -8.17 16.35 1.11
N GLN A 3 -7.24 15.41 0.87
CA GLN A 3 -7.57 14.07 0.40
C GLN A 3 -8.42 13.35 1.47
N ASP A 4 -9.44 12.58 1.05
CA ASP A 4 -10.26 11.80 1.99
C ASP A 4 -9.40 10.77 2.74
N TRP A 5 -9.77 10.45 3.98
CA TRP A 5 -9.01 9.50 4.81
C TRP A 5 -8.90 8.13 4.14
N ALA A 6 -10.01 7.59 3.58
CA ALA A 6 -10.02 6.28 2.97
C ALA A 6 -9.21 6.27 1.67
N GLU A 7 -9.35 7.33 0.87
CA GLU A 7 -8.56 7.52 -0.36
C GLU A 7 -7.05 7.53 -0.05
N LEU A 8 -6.64 8.21 1.02
CA LEU A 8 -5.25 8.23 1.46
C LEU A 8 -4.76 6.83 1.86
N GLN A 9 -5.55 6.06 2.61
CA GLN A 9 -5.18 4.69 2.97
C GLN A 9 -4.99 3.83 1.71
N ILE A 10 -5.92 3.87 0.76
CA ILE A 10 -5.85 3.08 -0.48
C ILE A 10 -4.63 3.45 -1.33
N GLN A 11 -4.34 4.74 -1.48
CA GLN A 11 -3.27 5.19 -2.37
C GLN A 11 -1.86 5.00 -1.79
N THR A 12 -1.73 4.91 -0.47
CA THR A 12 -0.44 4.75 0.21
C THR A 12 -0.12 3.31 0.60
N THR A 13 -1.13 2.43 0.63
CA THR A 13 -0.94 0.99 0.84
C THR A 13 -0.56 0.28 -0.45
N GLN A 14 -0.06 -0.95 -0.32
CA GLN A 14 0.23 -1.83 -1.45
C GLN A 14 -0.16 -3.26 -1.10
N ASP A 15 -1.10 -3.80 -1.87
CA ASP A 15 -1.49 -5.20 -1.78
C ASP A 15 -0.65 -6.05 -2.73
N TYR A 16 -0.50 -7.33 -2.41
CA TYR A 16 0.20 -8.27 -3.28
C TYR A 16 -0.33 -9.69 -3.15
N ALA A 17 -0.34 -10.47 -4.23
CA ALA A 17 -0.68 -11.89 -4.21
C ALA A 17 -1.96 -12.24 -3.41
N THR A 18 -2.96 -11.35 -3.40
CA THR A 18 -4.18 -11.43 -2.57
C THR A 18 -5.08 -12.61 -2.96
N ASP A 19 -4.92 -13.09 -4.19
CA ASP A 19 -5.66 -14.21 -4.75
C ASP A 19 -4.95 -15.56 -4.48
N SER A 20 -3.78 -15.55 -3.81
CA SER A 20 -3.02 -16.75 -3.46
C SER A 20 -3.32 -17.23 -2.05
N TRP A 21 -3.99 -18.39 -1.94
CA TRP A 21 -4.25 -19.03 -0.65
C TRP A 21 -2.99 -19.21 0.19
N PHE A 22 -1.88 -19.61 -0.43
CA PHE A 22 -0.60 -19.81 0.27
C PHE A 22 -0.13 -18.52 0.94
N PHE A 23 -0.10 -17.39 0.22
CA PHE A 23 0.34 -16.11 0.79
C PHE A 23 -0.66 -15.56 1.82
N ASN A 24 -1.96 -15.78 1.63
CA ASN A 24 -2.98 -15.35 2.59
C ASN A 24 -2.78 -16.03 3.95
N VAL A 25 -2.44 -17.33 3.96
CA VAL A 25 -2.16 -18.08 5.20
C VAL A 25 -0.76 -17.79 5.72
N PHE A 26 0.27 -17.90 4.88
CA PHE A 26 1.67 -17.77 5.28
C PHE A 26 1.99 -16.39 5.87
N THR A 27 1.40 -15.33 5.30
CA THR A 27 1.62 -13.96 5.76
C THR A 27 0.64 -13.53 6.85
N GLY A 28 -0.34 -14.37 7.21
CA GLY A 28 -1.41 -13.97 8.14
C GLY A 28 -2.19 -12.75 7.63
N GLY A 29 -2.55 -12.75 6.35
CA GLY A 29 -3.31 -11.67 5.72
C GLY A 29 -2.56 -10.34 5.54
N LEU A 30 -1.26 -10.26 5.85
CA LEU A 30 -0.46 -9.03 5.67
C LEU A 30 -0.37 -8.55 4.23
N ASN A 31 -0.72 -9.39 3.27
CA ASN A 31 -0.74 -9.08 1.86
C ASN A 31 -1.99 -8.29 1.41
N HIS A 32 -2.94 -8.04 2.34
CA HIS A 32 -4.17 -7.26 2.19
C HIS A 32 -4.13 -5.95 3.00
N GLN A 33 -3.10 -5.12 2.83
CA GLN A 33 -2.90 -3.89 3.61
C GLN A 33 -4.05 -2.90 3.42
N THR A 34 -4.54 -2.76 2.19
CA THR A 34 -5.65 -1.84 1.89
C THR A 34 -6.88 -2.19 2.74
N THR A 35 -7.27 -3.46 2.75
CA THR A 35 -8.39 -3.96 3.54
C THR A 35 -8.16 -3.82 5.04
N HIS A 36 -6.95 -4.11 5.52
CA HIS A 36 -6.60 -3.95 6.94
C HIS A 36 -6.76 -2.50 7.42
N HIS A 37 -6.29 -1.53 6.63
CA HIS A 37 -6.36 -0.12 6.99
C HIS A 37 -7.78 0.45 6.90
N LEU A 38 -8.61 -0.03 5.97
CA LEU A 38 -10.01 0.37 5.86
C LEU A 38 -10.89 -0.26 6.95
N PHE A 39 -10.60 -1.51 7.34
CA PHE A 39 -11.42 -2.31 8.23
C PHE A 39 -10.59 -3.01 9.33
N PRO A 40 -9.91 -2.25 10.22
CA PRO A 40 -8.98 -2.82 11.19
C PRO A 40 -9.64 -3.75 12.22
N GLY A 41 -10.96 -3.64 12.42
CA GLY A 41 -11.73 -4.51 13.30
C GLY A 41 -12.18 -5.83 12.68
N VAL A 42 -11.98 -6.04 11.38
CA VAL A 42 -12.39 -7.27 10.69
C VAL A 42 -11.31 -8.33 10.79
N CYS A 43 -11.71 -9.58 11.09
CA CYS A 43 -10.80 -10.71 11.12
C CYS A 43 -10.17 -10.96 9.73
N GLN A 44 -8.85 -11.17 9.71
CA GLN A 44 -8.05 -11.38 8.49
C GLN A 44 -8.56 -12.51 7.57
N ILE A 45 -9.29 -13.49 8.11
CA ILE A 45 -9.88 -14.59 7.32
C ILE A 45 -10.87 -14.09 6.26
N TYR A 46 -11.49 -12.92 6.49
CA TYR A 46 -12.43 -12.30 5.55
C TYR A 46 -11.76 -11.38 4.53
N TYR A 47 -10.46 -11.09 4.68
CA TYR A 47 -9.76 -10.18 3.76
C TYR A 47 -9.76 -10.66 2.30
N PRO A 48 -9.65 -11.96 1.98
CA PRO A 48 -9.77 -12.46 0.61
C PRO A 48 -11.13 -12.16 -0.04
N GLU A 49 -12.20 -12.07 0.77
CA GLU A 49 -13.56 -11.78 0.29
C GLU A 49 -13.80 -10.27 0.15
N ILE A 50 -13.25 -9.47 1.07
CA ILE A 50 -13.42 -8.01 1.09
C ILE A 50 -12.56 -7.32 0.02
N THR A 51 -11.34 -7.80 -0.20
CA THR A 51 -10.36 -7.16 -1.10
C THR A 51 -10.90 -6.98 -2.53
N PRO A 52 -11.54 -7.98 -3.18
CA PRO A 52 -12.22 -7.78 -4.46
C PRO A 52 -13.29 -6.68 -4.45
N ILE A 53 -14.06 -6.55 -3.36
CA ILE A 53 -15.12 -5.53 -3.21
C ILE A 53 -14.48 -4.14 -3.17
N VAL A 54 -13.42 -3.97 -2.38
CA VAL A 54 -12.66 -2.70 -2.32
C VAL A 54 -12.05 -2.36 -3.67
N ARG A 55 -11.46 -3.33 -4.38
CA ARG A 55 -10.90 -3.12 -5.73
C ARG A 55 -11.95 -2.63 -6.72
N GLU A 56 -13.16 -3.22 -6.72
CA GLU A 56 -14.23 -2.78 -7.62
C GLU A 56 -14.76 -1.39 -7.25
N ALA A 57 -14.93 -1.10 -5.96
CA ALA A 57 -15.30 0.24 -5.52
C ALA A 57 -14.25 1.29 -5.95
N CYS A 58 -12.95 1.00 -5.80
CA CYS A 58 -11.89 1.90 -6.26
C CYS A 58 -11.98 2.17 -7.77
N LYS A 59 -12.32 1.15 -8.57
CA LYS A 59 -12.54 1.29 -10.01
C LYS A 59 -13.77 2.14 -10.34
N GLU A 60 -14.87 1.96 -9.62
CA GLU A 60 -16.10 2.76 -9.76
C GLU A 60 -15.85 4.25 -9.47
N PHE A 61 -15.12 4.55 -8.40
CA PHE A 61 -14.83 5.92 -7.95
C PHE A 61 -13.56 6.54 -8.55
N GLY A 62 -12.85 5.82 -9.43
CA GLY A 62 -11.62 6.30 -10.05
C GLY A 62 -10.43 6.46 -9.09
N VAL A 63 -10.43 5.74 -7.97
CA VAL A 63 -9.35 5.74 -6.97
C VAL A 63 -8.26 4.76 -7.39
N ARG A 64 -7.01 5.21 -7.37
CA ARG A 64 -5.85 4.36 -7.69
C ARG A 64 -5.63 3.32 -6.59
N TYR A 65 -5.79 2.05 -6.93
CA TYR A 65 -5.47 0.90 -6.09
C TYR A 65 -4.09 0.33 -6.43
N ASN A 66 -3.15 0.27 -5.48
CA ASN A 66 -1.84 -0.33 -5.73
C ASN A 66 -1.85 -1.83 -5.45
N TYR A 67 -1.67 -2.64 -6.49
CA TYR A 67 -1.66 -4.09 -6.41
C TYR A 67 -0.49 -4.69 -7.20
N LYS A 68 0.07 -5.79 -6.68
CA LYS A 68 1.04 -6.64 -7.37
C LYS A 68 0.52 -8.07 -7.44
N GLU A 69 0.55 -8.67 -8.62
CA GLU A 69 -0.01 -10.00 -8.83
C GLU A 69 0.73 -11.08 -8.04
N THR A 70 2.05 -10.92 -7.88
CA THR A 70 2.89 -11.90 -7.16
C THR A 70 3.74 -11.25 -6.07
N PHE A 71 4.09 -12.05 -5.07
CA PHE A 71 5.02 -11.63 -4.01
C PHE A 71 6.37 -11.17 -4.57
N PHE A 72 6.92 -11.88 -5.56
CA PHE A 72 8.22 -11.52 -6.14
C PHE A 72 8.19 -10.19 -6.90
N GLN A 73 7.07 -9.85 -7.55
CA GLN A 73 6.88 -8.52 -8.13
C GLN A 73 6.87 -7.43 -7.05
N ALA A 74 6.19 -7.68 -5.92
CA ALA A 74 6.17 -6.75 -4.80
C ALA A 74 7.56 -6.56 -4.18
N LEU A 75 8.29 -7.66 -3.96
CA LEU A 75 9.65 -7.65 -3.42
C LEU A 75 10.62 -6.91 -4.36
N GLY A 76 10.59 -7.22 -5.65
CA GLY A 76 11.43 -6.53 -6.65
C GLY A 76 11.12 -5.04 -6.72
N SER A 77 9.84 -4.66 -6.69
CA SER A 77 9.42 -3.25 -6.64
C SER A 77 9.92 -2.54 -5.37
N HIS A 78 9.89 -3.22 -4.23
CA HIS A 78 10.38 -2.69 -2.96
C HIS A 78 11.90 -2.47 -2.97
N ILE A 79 12.68 -3.46 -3.40
CA ILE A 79 14.14 -3.33 -3.55
C ILE A 79 14.49 -2.19 -4.51
N GLY A 80 13.79 -2.10 -5.65
CA GLY A 80 13.97 -1.01 -6.61
C GLY A 80 13.63 0.37 -6.02
N HIS A 81 12.60 0.44 -5.17
CA HIS A 81 12.27 1.67 -4.44
C HIS A 81 13.36 2.07 -3.47
N LEU A 82 13.85 1.15 -2.64
CA LEU A 82 14.95 1.39 -1.70
C LEU A 82 16.22 1.84 -2.42
N LYS A 83 16.58 1.20 -3.54
CA LYS A 83 17.73 1.60 -4.36
C LYS A 83 17.60 3.04 -4.86
N ARG A 84 16.40 3.44 -5.32
CA ARG A 84 16.13 4.81 -5.78
C ARG A 84 16.25 5.81 -4.64
N LEU A 85 15.69 5.50 -3.48
CA LEU A 85 15.81 6.35 -2.28
C LEU A 85 17.28 6.52 -1.87
N GLY A 86 18.07 5.45 -1.87
CA GLY A 86 19.50 5.50 -1.56
C GLY A 86 20.36 6.23 -2.60
N GLN A 87 19.82 6.56 -3.77
CA GLN A 87 20.50 7.32 -4.84
C GLN A 87 20.08 8.80 -4.90
N GLN A 88 19.02 9.21 -4.19
CA GLN A 88 18.68 10.62 -4.10
C GLN A 88 19.76 11.31 -3.27
N LYS A 89 20.50 12.23 -3.91
CA LYS A 89 21.40 13.14 -3.19
C LYS A 89 20.55 14.02 -2.29
N ASP A 90 20.89 14.11 -1.01
CA ASP A 90 20.26 15.03 -0.07
C ASP A 90 20.48 16.47 -0.56
N GLU A 91 19.51 17.04 -1.27
CA GLU A 91 19.38 18.48 -1.41
C GLU A 91 18.71 19.09 -0.16
N HIS A 92 19.10 18.62 1.03
CA HIS A 92 18.86 19.38 2.25
C HIS A 92 19.81 20.57 2.26
N LYS A 93 19.40 21.64 1.57
CA LYS A 93 19.85 22.99 1.91
C LYS A 93 19.48 23.20 3.38
N PHE A 94 20.47 23.10 4.27
CA PHE A 94 20.35 23.63 5.61
C PHE A 94 19.98 25.11 5.44
N VAL A 95 18.70 25.43 5.58
CA VAL A 95 18.26 26.81 5.76
C VAL A 95 18.74 27.20 7.15
N SER A 96 19.96 27.74 7.22
CA SER A 96 20.43 28.51 8.34
C SER A 96 19.55 29.76 8.44
N SER A 97 18.39 29.64 9.07
CA SER A 97 17.66 30.77 9.63
C SER A 97 18.31 31.10 10.98
N ARG A 98 19.37 31.89 10.92
CA ARG A 98 19.79 32.80 11.99
C ARG A 98 19.54 34.21 11.50
N ASN A 99 19.08 35.06 12.42
CA ASN A 99 18.41 36.35 12.26
C ASN A 99 16.89 36.10 12.16
N ASP A 100 16.11 36.25 13.23
CA ASP A 100 16.05 37.38 14.19
C ASP A 100 15.79 36.94 15.63
#